data_AF-A0A1Z4QP93-F1
#
_entry.id   AF-A0A1Z4QP93-F1
#
_cell.length_a   1.000
_cell.length_b   1.000
_cell.length_c   1.000
_cell.angle_alpha   90.00
_cell.angle_beta   90.00
_cell.angle_gamma   90.00
#
_symmetry.space_group_name_H-M   'P 1'
#
loop_
_entity.id
_entity.type
_entity.pdbx_description
1 polymer ?
#
loop_
_entity_poly.entity_id
_entity_poly.type
_entity_poly.pdbx_seq_one_letter_code
_entity_poly.pdbx_strand_id
1 'polypeptide(L)'
;MPLSLEDYRDIYRHLRTRLRESGREDLDSLLAREFRPSESPLDDLLTYLHRLIDALRERSQRGYHAALELLQEYVDPIDANEIQGVEVFLTDPEQEAYGVTVIDLSELDDYSRLIEGLESLIEDLRSEPQVG
;
A
#
# COMPACT_ATOMS: atom_id res chain seq x y z
N MET A 1 15.43 -24.86 0.95
CA MET A 1 14.82 -25.75 -0.05
C MET A 1 14.05 -24.84 -1.00
N PRO A 2 14.14 -25.03 -2.31
CA PRO A 2 13.41 -24.18 -3.24
C PRO A 2 11.90 -24.31 -3.02
N LEU A 3 11.18 -23.19 -3.09
CA LEU A 3 9.73 -23.17 -2.95
C LEU A 3 9.06 -23.83 -4.16
N SER A 4 7.98 -24.56 -3.90
CA SER A 4 7.12 -25.13 -4.92
C SER A 4 6.07 -24.12 -5.40
N LEU A 5 5.42 -24.42 -6.53
CA LEU A 5 4.29 -23.63 -7.02
C LEU A 5 3.11 -23.56 -6.03
N GLU A 6 2.95 -24.57 -5.17
CA GLU A 6 1.92 -24.59 -4.14
C GLU A 6 2.27 -23.66 -2.97
N ASP A 7 3.55 -23.60 -2.60
CA ASP A 7 4.03 -22.71 -1.54
C ASP A 7 3.77 -21.23 -1.89
N TYR A 8 4.00 -20.82 -3.14
CA TYR A 8 3.68 -19.45 -3.59
C TYR A 8 2.19 -19.13 -3.47
N ARG A 9 1.30 -20.10 -3.76
CA ARG A 9 -0.15 -19.94 -3.60
C ARG A 9 -0.58 -19.89 -2.14
N ASP A 10 0.12 -20.62 -1.27
CA ASP A 10 -0.12 -20.60 0.18
C ASP A 10 0.33 -19.26 0.78
N ILE A 11 1.49 -18.76 0.39
CA ILE A 11 1.97 -17.42 0.80
C ILE A 11 0.98 -16.35 0.36
N TYR A 12 0.52 -16.39 -0.90
CA TYR A 12 -0.49 -15.47 -1.42
C TYR A 12 -1.79 -15.52 -0.60
N ARG A 13 -2.34 -16.71 -0.36
CA ARG A 13 -3.56 -16.87 0.46
C ARG A 13 -3.36 -16.37 1.89
N HIS A 14 -2.20 -16.70 2.48
CA HIS A 14 -1.89 -16.29 3.84
C HIS A 14 -1.83 -14.76 3.97
N LEU A 15 -1.16 -14.05 3.06
CA LEU A 15 -1.09 -12.58 3.05
C LEU A 15 -2.47 -11.94 2.99
N ARG A 16 -3.35 -12.45 2.11
CA ARG A 16 -4.72 -11.97 1.99
C ARG A 16 -5.52 -12.16 3.27
N THR A 17 -5.40 -13.33 3.91
CA THR A 17 -6.04 -13.59 5.20
C THR A 17 -5.56 -12.62 6.27
N ARG A 18 -4.24 -12.39 6.37
CA ARG A 18 -3.66 -11.49 7.37
C ARG A 18 -4.09 -10.03 7.17
N LEU A 19 -4.22 -9.58 5.91
CA LEU A 19 -4.74 -8.25 5.60
C LEU A 19 -6.18 -8.07 6.09
N ARG A 20 -7.05 -9.04 5.82
CA ARG A 20 -8.45 -9.01 6.30
C ARG A 20 -8.53 -9.04 7.82
N GLU A 21 -7.74 -9.91 8.47
CA GLU A 21 -7.66 -9.98 9.94
C GLU A 21 -7.17 -8.69 10.57
N SER A 22 -6.35 -7.90 9.87
CA SER A 22 -5.87 -6.59 10.33
C SER A 22 -6.86 -5.44 10.13
N GLY A 23 -8.08 -5.73 9.64
CA GLY A 23 -9.09 -4.71 9.37
C GLY A 23 -8.88 -3.96 8.05
N ARG A 24 -8.02 -4.46 7.15
CA ARG A 24 -7.64 -3.85 5.87
C ARG A 24 -8.28 -4.57 4.68
N GLU A 25 -9.54 -4.95 4.84
CA GLU A 25 -10.30 -5.66 3.81
C GLU A 25 -10.53 -4.79 2.56
N ASP A 26 -10.54 -3.48 2.72
CA ASP A 26 -10.61 -2.50 1.63
C ASP A 26 -9.38 -2.58 0.71
N LEU A 27 -8.17 -2.72 1.29
CA LEU A 27 -6.93 -2.95 0.53
C LEU A 27 -6.97 -4.28 -0.21
N ASP A 28 -7.39 -5.38 0.44
CA ASP A 28 -7.53 -6.67 -0.25
C ASP A 28 -8.54 -6.58 -1.41
N SER A 29 -9.66 -5.89 -1.20
CA SER A 29 -10.72 -5.73 -2.20
C SER A 29 -10.26 -4.92 -3.42
N LEU A 30 -9.49 -3.85 -3.19
CA LEU A 30 -8.91 -3.03 -4.24
C LEU A 30 -7.89 -3.84 -5.05
N LEU A 31 -6.98 -4.52 -4.37
CA LEU A 31 -5.94 -5.33 -5.00
C LEU A 31 -6.52 -6.52 -5.77
N ALA A 32 -7.55 -7.19 -5.22
CA ALA A 32 -8.19 -8.34 -5.84
C ALA A 32 -9.00 -7.98 -7.09
N ARG A 33 -9.58 -6.77 -7.18
CA ARG A 33 -10.32 -6.30 -8.36
C ARG A 33 -9.43 -6.16 -9.60
N GLU A 34 -8.18 -5.78 -9.39
CA GLU A 34 -7.24 -5.54 -10.47
C GLU A 34 -6.38 -6.77 -10.78
N PHE A 35 -6.49 -7.81 -9.96
CA PHE A 35 -5.68 -9.02 -10.08
C PHE A 35 -6.21 -9.92 -11.20
N ARG A 36 -5.33 -10.29 -12.13
CA ARG A 36 -5.60 -11.30 -13.16
C ARG A 36 -4.64 -12.46 -12.95
N PRO A 37 -5.13 -13.67 -12.65
CA PRO A 37 -4.27 -14.84 -12.49
C PRO A 37 -3.47 -15.08 -13.78
N SER A 38 -2.17 -15.27 -13.64
CA SER A 38 -1.28 -15.67 -14.71
C SER A 38 -1.00 -17.17 -14.67
N GLU A 39 -0.22 -17.68 -15.64
CA GLU A 39 0.25 -19.06 -15.62
C GLU A 39 1.34 -19.31 -14.56
N SER A 40 1.87 -18.24 -13.94
CA SER A 40 2.98 -18.26 -13.00
C SER A 40 2.53 -17.80 -11.61
N PRO A 41 2.37 -18.74 -10.64
CA PRO A 41 2.04 -18.41 -9.25
C PRO A 41 3.04 -17.47 -8.56
N LEU A 42 4.30 -17.48 -8.99
CA LEU A 42 5.31 -16.55 -8.50
C LEU A 42 5.03 -15.13 -9.01
N ASP A 43 4.77 -14.96 -10.31
CA ASP A 43 4.49 -13.65 -10.89
C ASP A 43 3.20 -13.05 -10.32
N ASP A 44 2.22 -13.90 -10.05
CA ASP A 44 0.98 -13.57 -9.34
C ASP A 44 1.28 -13.01 -7.94
N LEU A 45 2.08 -13.74 -7.15
CA LEU A 45 2.47 -13.32 -5.80
C LEU A 45 3.29 -12.01 -5.84
N LEU A 46 4.26 -11.91 -6.74
CA LEU A 46 5.08 -10.70 -6.89
C LEU A 46 4.23 -9.51 -7.30
N THR A 47 3.31 -9.67 -8.25
CA THR A 47 2.40 -8.60 -8.67
C THR A 47 1.55 -8.12 -7.50
N TYR A 48 1.02 -9.05 -6.71
CA TYR A 48 0.25 -8.70 -5.52
C TYR A 48 1.08 -7.93 -4.49
N LEU A 49 2.30 -8.39 -4.20
CA LEU A 49 3.20 -7.76 -3.24
C LEU A 49 3.60 -6.33 -3.66
N HIS A 50 3.94 -6.10 -4.93
CA HIS A 50 4.27 -4.75 -5.42
C HIS A 50 3.07 -3.80 -5.27
N ARG A 51 1.88 -4.23 -5.67
CA ARG A 51 0.68 -3.39 -5.54
C ARG A 51 0.30 -3.13 -4.10
N LEU A 52 0.51 -4.10 -3.20
CA LEU A 52 0.31 -3.90 -1.77
C LEU A 52 1.28 -2.85 -1.23
N ILE A 53 2.56 -2.90 -1.63
CA ILE A 53 3.55 -1.88 -1.26
C ILE A 53 3.14 -0.51 -1.76
N ASP A 54 2.70 -0.39 -3.02
CA ASP A 54 2.27 0.88 -3.60
C ASP A 54 1.07 1.46 -2.83
N ALA A 55 0.06 0.64 -2.55
CA ALA A 55 -1.10 1.07 -1.76
C ALA A 55 -0.73 1.45 -0.31
N LEU A 56 0.25 0.77 0.30
CA LEU A 56 0.76 1.13 1.62
C LEU A 56 1.58 2.43 1.59
N ARG A 57 2.35 2.69 0.53
CA ARG A 57 3.10 3.93 0.34
C ARG A 57 2.18 5.13 0.18
N GLU A 58 1.15 5.00 -0.64
CA GLU A 58 0.14 6.04 -0.85
C GLU A 58 -0.61 6.39 0.44
N ARG A 59 -0.76 5.43 1.36
CA ARG A 59 -1.47 5.59 2.62
C ARG A 59 -0.55 5.75 3.83
N SER A 60 0.76 5.91 3.64
CA SER A 60 1.73 6.05 4.71
C SER A 60 1.95 7.52 5.09
N GLN A 61 2.07 7.78 6.40
CA GLN A 61 2.45 9.09 6.95
C GLN A 61 3.73 9.66 6.31
N ARG A 62 4.66 8.80 5.92
CA ARG A 62 5.91 9.22 5.28
C ARG A 62 5.70 9.75 3.86
N GLY A 63 4.73 9.19 3.13
CA GLY A 63 4.30 9.72 1.84
C GLY A 63 3.68 11.11 1.99
N TYR A 64 2.88 11.31 3.03
CA TYR A 64 2.36 12.62 3.41
C TYR A 64 3.48 13.64 3.71
N HIS A 65 4.46 13.30 4.55
CA HIS A 65 5.55 14.22 4.88
C HIS A 65 6.40 14.59 3.66
N ALA A 66 6.71 13.63 2.78
CA ALA A 66 7.43 13.91 1.54
C ALA A 66 6.62 14.81 0.58
N ALA A 67 5.30 14.62 0.51
CA ALA A 67 4.42 15.50 -0.26
C ALA A 67 4.35 16.91 0.34
N LEU A 68 4.33 17.03 1.68
CA LEU A 68 4.36 18.31 2.37
C LEU A 68 5.67 19.08 2.10
N GLU A 69 6.82 18.40 2.15
CA GLU A 69 8.12 18.99 1.81
C GLU A 69 8.15 19.52 0.37
N LEU A 70 7.64 18.74 -0.60
CA LEU A 70 7.53 19.18 -1.99
C LEU A 70 6.60 20.39 -2.14
N LEU A 71 5.46 20.40 -1.44
CA LEU A 71 4.55 21.53 -1.46
C LEU A 71 5.23 22.78 -0.88
N GLN A 72 6.00 22.65 0.20
CA GLN A 72 6.77 23.76 0.78
C GLN A 72 7.88 24.26 -0.15
N GLU A 73 8.51 23.38 -0.92
CA GLU A 73 9.55 23.75 -1.88
C GLU A 73 8.99 24.49 -3.10
N TYR A 74 7.83 24.07 -3.62
CA TYR A 74 7.31 24.51 -4.92
C TYR A 74 6.10 25.46 -4.85
N VAL A 75 5.41 25.57 -3.72
CA VAL A 75 4.27 26.46 -3.55
C VAL A 75 4.71 27.65 -2.71
N ASP A 76 4.79 28.82 -3.35
CA ASP A 76 5.02 30.09 -2.65
C ASP A 76 3.68 30.53 -2.00
N PRO A 77 3.53 30.43 -0.67
CA PRO A 77 2.27 30.77 -0.02
C PRO A 77 2.04 32.28 -0.11
N ILE A 78 0.84 32.68 -0.57
CA ILE A 78 0.45 34.08 -0.78
C ILE A 78 0.67 34.95 0.47
N ASP A 79 0.59 34.35 1.67
CA ASP A 79 0.70 35.04 2.96
C ASP A 79 1.98 34.72 3.76
N ALA A 80 3.02 34.16 3.13
CA ALA A 80 4.31 33.82 3.76
C ALA A 80 4.23 32.86 4.96
N ASN A 81 3.11 32.16 5.14
CA ASN A 81 2.95 31.14 6.17
C ASN A 81 3.34 29.77 5.64
N GLU A 82 4.14 29.05 6.43
CA GLU A 82 4.53 27.67 6.15
C GLU A 82 3.29 26.77 6.04
N ILE A 83 3.28 25.88 5.04
CA ILE A 83 2.21 24.90 4.85
C ILE A 83 2.23 23.95 6.06
N GLN A 84 1.19 24.04 6.90
CA GLN A 84 1.05 23.28 8.15
C GLN A 84 0.55 21.84 7.93
N GLY A 85 -0.12 21.58 6.80
CA GLY A 85 -0.72 20.29 6.52
C GLY A 85 -1.48 20.24 5.21
N VAL A 86 -1.98 19.04 4.87
CA VAL A 86 -2.84 18.79 3.72
C VAL A 86 -4.12 18.13 4.23
N GLU A 87 -5.24 18.83 4.05
CA GLU A 87 -6.57 18.32 4.35
C GLU A 87 -7.30 18.00 3.04
N VAL A 88 -7.95 16.85 3.00
CA VAL A 88 -8.79 16.47 1.85
C VAL A 88 -10.25 16.64 2.25
N PHE A 89 -10.92 17.58 1.60
CA PHE A 89 -12.36 17.76 1.71
C PHE A 89 -13.07 16.76 0.81
N LEU A 90 -13.85 15.88 1.42
CA LEU A 90 -14.58 14.83 0.70
C LEU A 90 -15.84 15.39 0.05
N THR A 91 -16.23 14.81 -1.08
CA THR A 91 -17.52 15.08 -1.73
C THR A 91 -18.67 14.47 -0.92
N ASP A 92 -19.90 14.97 -1.06
CA ASP A 92 -21.07 14.46 -0.30
C ASP A 92 -21.22 12.92 -0.37
N PRO A 93 -21.05 12.24 -1.53
CA PRO A 93 -21.09 10.77 -1.59
C PRO A 93 -19.97 10.08 -0.80
N GLU A 94 -18.78 10.68 -0.74
CA GLU A 94 -17.64 10.15 0.00
C GLU A 94 -17.83 10.37 1.51
N GLN A 95 -18.39 11.51 1.92
CA GLN A 95 -18.72 11.77 3.32
C GLN A 95 -19.73 10.75 3.86
N GLU A 96 -20.74 10.38 3.05
CA GLU A 96 -21.71 9.34 3.42
C GLU A 96 -21.05 7.95 3.55
N ALA A 97 -20.07 7.64 2.69
CA ALA A 97 -19.35 6.37 2.72
C ALA A 97 -18.36 6.24 3.89
N TYR A 98 -17.64 7.32 4.21
CA TYR A 98 -16.55 7.29 5.20
C TYR A 98 -16.95 7.87 6.57
N GLY A 99 -18.10 8.54 6.67
CA GLY A 99 -18.60 9.10 7.94
C GLY A 99 -17.80 10.30 8.46
N VAL A 100 -16.94 10.89 7.62
CA VAL A 100 -16.09 12.05 7.96
C VAL A 100 -16.18 13.10 6.86
N THR A 101 -16.01 14.37 7.21
CA THR A 101 -16.06 15.50 6.26
C THR A 101 -14.68 15.84 5.69
N VAL A 102 -13.65 15.65 6.52
CA VAL A 102 -12.26 15.97 6.22
C VAL A 102 -11.40 14.79 6.63
N ILE A 103 -10.40 14.49 5.81
CA ILE A 103 -9.31 13.58 6.16
C ILE A 103 -8.06 14.43 6.37
N ASP A 104 -7.54 14.45 7.59
CA ASP A 104 -6.21 14.97 7.86
C ASP A 104 -5.18 13.88 7.54
N LEU A 105 -4.34 14.15 6.55
CA LEU A 105 -3.33 13.20 6.10
C LEU A 105 -2.15 13.07 7.10
N SER A 106 -2.06 13.92 8.13
CA SER A 106 -1.07 13.82 9.19
C SER A 106 -1.31 12.65 10.15
N GLU A 107 -2.56 12.17 10.24
CA GLU A 107 -2.97 11.06 11.11
C GLU A 107 -2.83 9.68 10.46
N LEU A 108 -2.24 9.60 9.26
CA LEU A 108 -1.98 8.31 8.62
C LEU A 108 -0.97 7.47 9.42
N ASP A 109 -1.17 6.16 9.45
CA ASP A 109 -0.22 5.24 10.06
C ASP A 109 1.11 5.22 9.29
N ASP A 110 2.23 5.01 9.99
CA ASP A 110 3.53 4.76 9.36
C ASP A 110 3.68 3.27 8.99
N TYR A 111 3.66 2.98 7.69
CA TYR A 111 3.85 1.63 7.16
C TYR A 111 5.30 1.31 6.76
N SER A 112 6.28 2.18 7.04
CA SER A 112 7.66 2.03 6.54
C SER A 112 8.26 0.65 6.87
N ARG A 113 8.11 0.18 8.11
CA ARG A 113 8.64 -1.14 8.52
C ARG A 113 7.96 -2.31 7.81
N LEU A 114 6.65 -2.19 7.55
CA LEU A 114 5.91 -3.22 6.83
C LEU A 114 6.35 -3.25 5.36
N ILE A 115 6.49 -2.08 4.74
CA ILE A 115 6.98 -1.92 3.37
C ILE A 115 8.38 -2.54 3.24
N GLU A 116 9.32 -2.19 4.11
CA GLU A 116 10.68 -2.76 4.11
C GLU A 116 10.67 -4.29 4.23
N GLY A 117 9.80 -4.85 5.08
CA GLY A 117 9.63 -6.30 5.21
C GLY A 117 9.09 -6.96 3.94
N LEU A 118 8.13 -6.31 3.25
CA LEU A 118 7.59 -6.81 1.99
C LEU A 118 8.60 -6.70 0.84
N GLU A 119 9.42 -5.64 0.80
CA GLU A 119 10.51 -5.50 -0.16
C GLU A 119 11.58 -6.56 0.03
N SER A 120 11.97 -6.83 1.28
CA SER A 120 12.88 -7.95 1.60
C SER A 120 12.31 -9.28 1.13
N LEU A 121 11.01 -9.52 1.36
CA LEU A 121 10.34 -10.75 0.91
C LEU A 121 10.36 -10.88 -0.63
N ILE A 122 10.15 -9.78 -1.38
CA ILE A 122 10.24 -9.78 -2.84
C ILE A 122 11.65 -10.18 -3.31
N GLU A 123 12.69 -9.63 -2.69
CA GLU A 123 14.07 -9.93 -3.06
C GLU A 123 14.45 -11.39 -2.73
N ASP A 124 13.99 -11.91 -1.59
CA ASP A 124 14.15 -13.32 -1.23
C ASP A 124 13.46 -14.24 -2.25
N LEU A 125 12.21 -13.93 -2.64
CA LEU A 125 11.45 -14.70 -3.63
C LEU A 125 12.07 -14.67 -5.03
N ARG A 126 12.70 -13.55 -5.43
CA ARG A 126 13.40 -13.41 -6.71
C ARG A 126 14.73 -14.16 -6.75
N SER A 127 15.40 -14.26 -5.60
CA SER A 127 16.72 -14.87 -5.45
C SER A 127 16.66 -16.40 -5.30
N GLU A 128 15.46 -16.96 -5.07
CA GLU A 128 15.27 -18.38 -4.93
C GLU A 128 15.30 -19.14 -6.28
N PRO A 129 16.04 -20.27 -6.35
CA PRO A 129 16.00 -21.12 -7.53
C PRO A 129 14.63 -21.79 -7.67
N GLN A 130 13.95 -21.56 -8.79
CA GLN A 130 12.65 -22.18 -9.07
C GLN A 130 12.82 -23.68 -9.37
N VAL A 131 11.99 -24.53 -8.76
CA VAL A 131 11.84 -25.92 -9.17
C VAL A 131 10.45 -26.08 -9.79
N GLY A 132 10.45 -26.30 -11.11
CA GLY A 132 9.25 -26.63 -11.88
C GLY A 132 8.85 -28.09 -11.76
#